data_AF-A0A1I0RHD9-F1
#
_entry.id   AF-A0A1I0RHD9-F1
#
_cell.length_a   1.000
_cell.length_b   1.000
_cell.length_c   1.000
_cell.angle_alpha   90.00
_cell.angle_beta   90.00
_cell.angle_gamma   90.00
#
_symmetry.space_group_name_H-M   'P 1'
#
loop_
_entity.id
_entity.type
_entity.pdbx_description
1 polymer ?
#
loop_
_entity_poly.entity_id
_entity_poly.type
_entity_poly.pdbx_seq_one_letter_code
_entity_poly.pdbx_strand_id
1 'polypeptide(L)'
;MQKKQGFILYGASLLVLPVLAVVCMLLMKVSGFQPGPDFKYFFFAVLMSIAVLILNSLAILTGDFLLDALTGFHEKYNTENLHRKPISFAIRNRDNIRMFYRILFFLGSCLELYGVWFDKAAR
;
A
#
# COMPACT_ATOMS: atom_id res chain seq x y z
N MET A 1 1.22 9.08 19.00
CA MET A 1 2.57 9.30 18.40
C MET A 1 2.94 8.25 17.35
N GLN A 2 2.74 6.95 17.63
CA GLN A 2 3.08 5.84 16.71
C GLN A 2 2.42 5.89 15.31
N LYS A 3 1.13 6.25 15.18
CA LYS A 3 0.45 6.25 13.86
C LYS A 3 0.99 7.33 12.89
N LYS A 4 1.32 8.52 13.40
CA LYS A 4 1.94 9.60 12.60
C LYS A 4 3.35 9.20 12.12
N GLN A 5 4.12 8.53 12.99
CA GLN A 5 5.43 7.99 12.62
C GLN A 5 5.30 6.89 11.55
N GLY A 6 4.28 6.03 11.65
CA GLY A 6 3.97 5.02 10.62
C GLY A 6 3.72 5.64 9.24
N PHE A 7 2.88 6.67 9.14
CA PHE A 7 2.66 7.38 7.88
C PHE A 7 3.93 7.99 7.28
N ILE A 8 4.76 8.62 8.12
CA ILE A 8 6.02 9.22 7.67
C ILE A 8 6.98 8.12 7.20
N LEU A 9 7.07 7.00 7.92
CA LEU A 9 7.93 5.87 7.54
C LEU A 9 7.50 5.25 6.21
N TYR A 10 6.20 5.02 6.03
CA TYR A 10 5.67 4.46 4.79
C TYR A 10 5.71 5.45 3.62
N GLY A 11 5.46 6.74 3.86
CA GLY A 11 5.65 7.78 2.85
C GLY A 11 7.11 7.88 2.41
N ALA A 12 8.05 7.85 3.36
CA ALA A 12 9.48 7.81 3.06
C ALA A 12 9.91 6.52 2.34
N SER A 13 9.22 5.40 2.59
CA SER A 13 9.52 4.13 1.91
C SER A 13 9.29 4.18 0.39
N LEU A 14 8.45 5.08 -0.11
CA LEU A 14 8.30 5.31 -1.56
C LEU A 14 9.62 5.82 -2.20
N LEU A 15 10.44 6.54 -1.44
CA LEU A 15 11.75 7.01 -1.92
C LEU A 15 12.80 5.90 -1.95
N VAL A 16 12.55 4.76 -1.30
CA VAL A 16 13.46 3.59 -1.34
C VAL A 16 13.53 3.02 -2.76
N LEU A 17 12.43 3.03 -3.51
CA LEU A 17 12.39 2.51 -4.89
C LEU A 17 13.38 3.17 -5.85
N PRO A 18 13.38 4.51 -6.03
CA PRO A 18 14.35 5.16 -6.92
C PRO A 18 15.79 4.99 -6.40
N VAL A 19 16.00 5.00 -5.07
CA VAL A 19 17.32 4.76 -4.48
C VAL A 19 17.82 3.34 -4.82
N LEU A 20 16.98 2.33 -4.61
CA LEU A 20 17.31 0.94 -4.87
C LEU A 20 17.58 0.71 -6.36
N ALA A 21 16.79 1.34 -7.24
CA ALA A 21 17.02 1.29 -8.68
C ALA A 21 18.37 1.90 -9.07
N VAL A 22 18.74 3.07 -8.53
CA VAL A 22 20.03 3.72 -8.78
C VAL A 22 21.18 2.86 -8.25
N VAL A 23 21.06 2.31 -7.04
CA VAL A 23 22.09 1.42 -6.46
C VAL A 23 22.29 0.19 -7.34
N CYS A 24 21.21 -0.47 -7.79
CA CYS A 24 21.32 -1.60 -8.72
C CYS A 24 22.02 -1.21 -10.03
N MET A 25 21.67 -0.05 -10.62
CA MET A 25 22.33 0.45 -11.84
C MET A 25 23.83 0.71 -11.65
N LEU A 26 24.22 1.29 -10.51
CA LEU A 26 25.63 1.52 -10.18
C LEU A 26 26.38 0.20 -9.95
N LEU A 27 25.77 -0.76 -9.27
CA LEU A 27 26.37 -2.08 -9.04
C LEU A 27 26.59 -2.84 -10.35
N MET A 28 25.62 -2.81 -11.28
CA MET A 28 25.80 -3.40 -12.61
C MET A 28 26.98 -2.75 -13.36
N LYS A 29 27.07 -1.41 -13.30
CA LYS A 29 28.16 -0.67 -13.93
C LYS A 29 29.53 -1.03 -13.34
N VAL A 30 29.64 -1.11 -12.01
CA VAL A 30 30.90 -1.41 -11.31
C VAL A 30 31.33 -2.87 -11.48
N SER A 31 30.37 -3.80 -11.55
CA SER A 31 30.65 -5.23 -11.74
C SER A 31 30.95 -5.62 -13.20
N GLY A 32 30.74 -4.71 -14.16
CA GLY A 32 30.84 -5.03 -15.59
C GLY A 32 29.74 -5.99 -16.07
N PHE A 33 28.68 -6.18 -15.29
CA PHE A 33 27.57 -7.07 -15.62
C PHE A 33 26.86 -6.59 -16.89
N GLN A 34 26.74 -7.46 -17.87
CA GLN A 34 26.01 -7.23 -19.11
C GLN A 34 24.63 -7.90 -19.00
N PRO A 35 23.55 -7.13 -18.75
CA PRO A 35 22.22 -7.71 -18.58
C PRO A 35 21.74 -8.36 -19.88
N GLY A 36 21.17 -9.56 -19.75
CA GLY A 36 20.51 -10.25 -20.87
C GLY A 36 19.23 -9.53 -21.34
N PRO A 37 18.64 -9.96 -22.46
CA PRO A 37 17.47 -9.30 -23.07
C PRO A 37 16.25 -9.22 -22.14
N ASP A 38 16.04 -10.23 -21.30
CA ASP A 38 14.89 -10.29 -20.38
C ASP A 38 15.09 -9.51 -19.07
N PHE A 39 16.30 -9.03 -18.80
CA PHE A 39 16.64 -8.41 -17.52
C PHE A 39 15.80 -7.18 -17.24
N LYS A 40 15.55 -6.33 -18.25
CA LYS A 40 14.77 -5.10 -18.09
C LYS A 40 13.36 -5.39 -17.56
N TYR A 41 12.73 -6.44 -18.08
CA TYR A 41 11.38 -6.85 -17.69
C TYR A 41 11.36 -7.43 -16.29
N PHE A 42 12.29 -8.33 -15.97
CA PHE A 42 12.42 -8.89 -14.63
C PHE A 42 12.70 -7.79 -13.59
N PHE A 43 13.62 -6.88 -13.89
CA PHE A 43 13.96 -5.76 -13.02
C PHE A 43 12.78 -4.82 -12.79
N PHE A 44 12.05 -4.47 -13.85
CA PHE A 44 10.82 -3.69 -13.75
C PHE A 44 9.75 -4.41 -12.92
N ALA A 45 9.53 -5.71 -13.15
CA ALA A 45 8.56 -6.50 -12.42
C ALA A 45 8.86 -6.56 -10.90
N VAL A 46 10.13 -6.68 -10.53
CA VAL A 46 10.57 -6.62 -9.13
C VAL A 46 10.31 -5.25 -8.52
N LEU A 47 10.69 -4.16 -9.20
CA LEU A 47 10.44 -2.80 -8.70
C LEU A 47 8.94 -2.51 -8.55
N MET A 48 8.13 -2.90 -9.52
CA MET A 48 6.68 -2.77 -9.45
C MET A 48 6.08 -3.59 -8.30
N SER A 49 6.59 -4.81 -8.06
CA SER A 49 6.13 -5.64 -6.95
C SER A 49 6.38 -4.97 -5.60
N ILE A 50 7.56 -4.37 -5.41
CA ILE A 50 7.89 -3.62 -4.20
C ILE A 50 6.97 -2.39 -4.06
N ALA A 51 6.71 -1.68 -5.16
CA ALA A 51 5.82 -0.52 -5.16
C ALA A 51 4.39 -0.88 -4.75
N VAL A 52 3.84 -1.96 -5.31
CA VAL A 52 2.50 -2.48 -4.96
C VAL A 52 2.42 -2.80 -3.47
N LEU A 53 3.44 -3.47 -2.90
CA LEU A 53 3.48 -3.80 -1.48
C LEU A 53 3.49 -2.56 -0.57
N ILE A 54 4.28 -1.55 -0.94
CA ILE A 54 4.35 -0.27 -0.20
C ILE A 54 3.01 0.46 -0.27
N LEU A 55 2.43 0.59 -1.47
CA LEU A 55 1.15 1.27 -1.68
C LEU A 55 -0.01 0.56 -0.98
N ASN A 56 -0.05 -0.77 -1.04
CA ASN A 56 -1.05 -1.57 -0.33
C ASN A 56 -0.96 -1.33 1.20
N SER A 57 0.26 -1.32 1.74
CA SER A 57 0.48 -1.06 3.17
C SER A 57 0.07 0.37 3.57
N LEU A 58 0.37 1.36 2.71
CA LEU A 58 -0.08 2.74 2.88
C LEU A 58 -1.60 2.86 2.86
N ALA A 59 -2.27 2.19 1.92
CA ALA A 59 -3.72 2.20 1.79
C ALA A 59 -4.40 1.62 3.04
N ILE A 60 -3.89 0.49 3.55
CA ILE A 60 -4.40 -0.13 4.79
C ILE A 60 -4.21 0.81 5.98
N LEU A 61 -3.02 1.37 6.15
CA LEU A 61 -2.71 2.27 7.26
C LEU A 61 -3.55 3.56 7.20
N THR A 62 -3.81 4.05 5.98
CA THR A 62 -4.70 5.19 5.74
C THR A 62 -6.15 4.86 6.09
N GLY A 63 -6.65 3.71 5.64
CA GLY A 63 -7.99 3.23 5.96
C GLY A 63 -8.21 3.09 7.46
N ASP A 64 -7.25 2.51 8.18
CA ASP A 64 -7.28 2.39 9.64
C ASP A 64 -7.32 3.75 10.33
N PHE A 65 -6.47 4.69 9.90
CA PHE A 65 -6.45 6.02 10.47
C PHE A 65 -7.76 6.78 10.25
N LEU A 66 -8.29 6.75 9.03
CA LEU A 66 -9.53 7.44 8.68
C LEU A 66 -10.72 6.85 9.42
N LEU A 67 -10.83 5.52 9.47
CA LEU A 67 -11.91 4.84 10.20
C LEU A 67 -11.88 5.22 11.68
N ASP A 68 -10.71 5.16 12.30
CA ASP A 68 -10.54 5.50 13.71
C ASP A 68 -10.81 6.98 14.00
N ALA A 69 -10.38 7.88 13.11
CA ALA A 69 -10.62 9.31 13.24
C ALA A 69 -12.12 9.64 13.10
N LEU A 70 -12.80 9.00 12.14
CA LEU A 70 -14.22 9.20 11.89
C LEU A 70 -15.08 8.65 13.04
N THR A 71 -14.85 7.41 13.47
CA THR A 71 -15.60 6.84 14.61
C THR A 71 -15.31 7.61 15.90
N GLY A 72 -14.03 7.94 16.16
CA GLY A 72 -13.64 8.69 17.36
C GLY A 72 -14.18 10.11 17.40
N PHE A 73 -14.32 10.78 16.26
CA PHE A 73 -14.97 12.09 16.18
C PHE A 73 -16.44 12.00 16.59
N HIS A 74 -17.18 11.02 16.06
CA HIS A 74 -18.59 10.85 16.40
C HIS A 74 -18.81 10.46 17.86
N GLU A 75 -17.98 9.57 18.40
CA GLU A 75 -18.03 9.17 19.81
C GLU A 75 -17.73 10.33 20.77
N LYS A 76 -16.83 11.25 20.40
CA LYS A 76 -16.39 12.33 21.28
C LYS A 76 -17.22 13.61 21.16
N TYR A 77 -17.63 13.97 19.95
CA TYR A 77 -18.23 15.28 19.66
C TYR A 77 -19.67 15.22 19.14
N ASN A 78 -20.18 14.03 18.82
CA ASN A 78 -21.50 13.86 18.22
C ASN A 78 -22.29 12.70 18.86
N THR A 79 -22.24 12.64 20.19
CA THR A 79 -22.86 11.58 21.00
C THR A 79 -24.37 11.47 20.78
N GLU A 80 -25.03 12.62 20.59
CA GLU A 80 -26.48 12.69 20.34
C GLU A 80 -26.91 11.95 19.06
N ASN A 81 -26.04 11.82 18.06
CA ASN A 81 -26.36 11.17 16.79
C ASN A 81 -25.80 9.74 16.65
N LEU A 82 -25.20 9.17 17.71
CA LEU A 82 -24.58 7.84 17.67
C LEU A 82 -25.55 6.72 17.29
N HIS A 83 -26.84 6.88 17.59
CA HIS A 83 -27.88 5.90 17.27
C HIS A 83 -28.38 6.02 15.82
N ARG A 84 -28.12 7.15 15.15
CA ARG A 84 -28.61 7.40 13.79
C ARG A 84 -27.72 6.71 12.75
N LYS A 85 -28.35 6.15 11.71
CA LYS A 85 -27.63 5.66 10.54
C LYS A 85 -27.15 6.86 9.71
N PRO A 86 -25.95 6.81 9.09
CA PRO A 86 -25.04 5.66 8.99
C PRO A 86 -24.02 5.53 10.14
N ILE A 87 -23.98 6.47 11.09
CA ILE A 87 -22.98 6.53 12.17
C ILE A 87 -23.01 5.27 13.05
N SER A 88 -24.21 4.86 13.48
CA SER A 88 -24.39 3.67 14.30
C SER A 88 -23.89 2.39 13.62
N PHE A 89 -24.01 2.30 12.30
CA PHE A 89 -23.53 1.17 11.52
C PHE A 89 -22.00 1.13 11.48
N ALA A 90 -21.36 2.28 11.21
CA ALA A 90 -19.90 2.38 11.09
C ALA A 90 -19.19 2.04 12.41
N ILE A 91 -19.75 2.49 13.55
CA ILE A 91 -19.21 2.20 14.88
C ILE A 91 -19.39 0.71 15.22
N ARG A 92 -20.60 0.17 15.04
CA ARG A 92 -20.91 -1.23 15.38
C ARG A 92 -20.15 -2.24 14.53
N ASN A 93 -19.86 -1.91 13.27
CA ASN A 93 -19.20 -2.81 12.32
C ASN A 93 -17.76 -2.40 12.01
N ARG A 94 -17.12 -1.60 12.87
CA ARG A 94 -15.78 -1.04 12.63
C ARG A 94 -14.76 -2.12 12.23
N ASP A 95 -14.72 -3.24 12.94
CA ASP A 95 -13.77 -4.32 12.64
C ASP A 95 -14.11 -5.06 11.33
N ASN A 96 -15.40 -5.20 11.01
CA ASN A 96 -15.85 -5.79 9.75
C ASN A 96 -15.50 -4.88 8.56
N ILE A 97 -15.69 -3.56 8.70
CA ILE A 97 -15.27 -2.57 7.70
C ILE A 97 -13.76 -2.62 7.51
N ARG A 98 -13.01 -2.73 8.62
CA ARG A 98 -11.56 -2.89 8.60
C ARG A 98 -11.13 -4.13 7.82
N MET A 99 -11.72 -5.27 8.11
CA MET A 99 -11.45 -6.52 7.40
C MET A 99 -11.82 -6.41 5.91
N PHE A 100 -12.98 -5.82 5.61
CA PHE A 100 -13.48 -5.69 4.24
C PHE A 100 -12.51 -4.94 3.34
N TYR A 101 -12.06 -3.75 3.73
CA TYR A 101 -11.13 -3.00 2.87
C TYR A 101 -9.76 -3.68 2.79
N ARG A 102 -9.30 -4.36 3.86
CA ARG A 102 -8.02 -5.11 3.84
C ARG A 102 -8.05 -6.25 2.83
N ILE A 103 -9.14 -7.01 2.79
CA ILE A 103 -9.36 -8.05 1.79
C ILE A 103 -9.41 -7.44 0.39
N LEU A 104 -10.13 -6.34 0.21
CA LEU A 104 -10.26 -5.66 -1.08
C LEU A 104 -8.89 -5.19 -1.61
N PHE A 105 -8.08 -4.52 -0.79
CA PHE A 105 -6.74 -4.09 -1.18
C PHE A 105 -5.78 -5.27 -1.40
N PHE A 106 -5.89 -6.33 -0.59
CA PHE A 106 -5.13 -7.56 -0.81
C PHE A 106 -5.44 -8.18 -2.19
N LEU A 107 -6.71 -8.40 -2.50
CA LEU A 107 -7.13 -8.94 -3.80
C LEU A 107 -6.73 -8.03 -4.96
N GLY A 108 -6.84 -6.71 -4.79
CA GLY A 108 -6.36 -5.73 -5.75
C GLY A 108 -4.86 -5.86 -6.02
N SER A 109 -4.05 -5.96 -4.97
CA SER A 109 -2.60 -6.17 -5.11
C SER A 109 -2.25 -7.50 -5.79
N CYS A 110 -2.99 -8.57 -5.51
CA CYS A 110 -2.82 -9.84 -6.22
C CYS A 110 -3.10 -9.71 -7.71
N LEU A 111 -4.14 -8.96 -8.10
CA LEU A 111 -4.47 -8.71 -9.50
C LEU A 111 -3.40 -7.87 -10.20
N GLU A 112 -2.92 -6.81 -9.55
CA GLU A 112 -1.82 -5.97 -10.08
C GLU A 112 -0.53 -6.78 -10.27
N LEU A 113 -0.15 -7.58 -9.28
CA LEU A 113 1.01 -8.47 -9.36
C LEU A 113 0.85 -9.52 -10.46
N TYR A 114 -0.36 -10.08 -10.63
CA TYR A 114 -0.64 -10.99 -11.72
C TYR A 114 -0.39 -10.32 -13.08
N GLY A 115 -0.87 -9.09 -13.27
CA GLY A 115 -0.59 -8.32 -14.48
C GLY A 115 0.90 -8.07 -14.69
N VAL A 116 1.64 -7.68 -13.65
CA VAL A 116 3.08 -7.41 -13.73
C VAL A 116 3.89 -8.64 -14.14
N TRP A 117 3.54 -9.83 -13.63
CA TRP A 117 4.34 -11.05 -13.83
C TRP A 117 3.90 -11.90 -15.03
N PHE A 118 2.61 -11.87 -15.37
CA PHE A 118 2.01 -12.80 -16.33
C PHE A 118 1.38 -12.13 -17.55
N ASP A 119 1.21 -10.81 -17.56
CA ASP A 119 0.74 -10.14 -18.77
C ASP A 119 1.83 -10.19 -19.86
N LYS A 120 1.46 -10.75 -21.01
CA LYS A 120 2.34 -10.93 -22.16
C LYS A 120 2.67 -9.61 -22.86
N ALA A 121 1.93 -8.53 -22.58
CA ALA A 121 2.21 -7.20 -23.14
C ALA A 121 3.55 -6.59 -22.68
N ALA A 122 4.18 -7.17 -21.65
CA ALA A 122 5.48 -6.75 -21.11
C ALA A 122 6.62 -7.73 -21.41
N ARG A 123 6.53 -8.58 -22.45
CA ARG A 123 7.63 -9.40 -22.98
C ARG A 123 7.85 -9.03 -24.44
#